data_AF-A0A8S3ZUU8-F1
#
_entry.id   AF-A0A8S3ZUU8-F1
#
_cell.length_a   1.000
_cell.length_b   1.000
_cell.length_c   1.000
_cell.angle_alpha   90.00
_cell.angle_beta   90.00
_cell.angle_gamma   90.00
#
_symmetry.space_group_name_H-M   'P 1'
#
loop_
_entity.id
_entity.type
_entity.pdbx_description
1 polymer ?
#
loop_
_entity_poly.entity_id
_entity_poly.type
_entity_poly.pdbx_seq_one_letter_code
_entity_poly.pdbx_strand_id
1 'polypeptide(L)'
;NVLVVEDIIDTGRTMQQLLELLRSVQPKCIKVASLLVKRTKKGVAFLPDYIGFEVPDVFLVGYALDFNEYFRDLGHICVINEHGKKKYSITSI
;
A
#
# COMPACT_ATOMS: atom_id res chain seq x y z
N ASN A 1 11.36 4.29 -19.93
CA ASN A 1 10.41 4.88 -18.95
C ASN A 1 9.82 3.76 -18.14
N VAL A 2 9.63 3.95 -16.84
CA VAL A 2 9.08 2.96 -15.91
C VAL A 2 7.92 3.60 -15.14
N LEU A 3 6.79 2.90 -15.04
CA LEU A 3 5.68 3.26 -14.16
C LEU A 3 5.53 2.17 -13.11
N VAL A 4 5.75 2.52 -11.85
CA VAL A 4 5.47 1.63 -10.71
C VAL A 4 4.01 1.80 -10.34
N VAL A 5 3.31 0.67 -10.12
CA VAL A 5 1.92 0.64 -9.69
C VAL A 5 1.87 -0.06 -8.34
N GLU A 6 1.46 0.68 -7.31
CA GLU A 6 1.31 0.20 -5.94
C GLU A 6 -0.17 0.22 -5.54
N ASP A 7 -0.57 -0.71 -4.69
CA ASP A 7 -1.92 -0.78 -4.13
C ASP A 7 -2.14 0.29 -3.04
N ILE A 8 -1.20 0.41 -2.10
CA ILE A 8 -1.29 1.34 -0.97
C ILE A 8 0.08 1.85 -0.50
N ILE A 9 0.19 3.16 -0.31
CA ILE A 9 1.33 3.78 0.35
C ILE A 9 0.94 4.18 1.78
N ASP A 10 1.61 3.56 2.76
CA ASP A 10 1.48 3.87 4.18
C ASP A 10 2.65 4.75 4.67
N THR A 11 3.77 4.11 5.04
CA THR A 11 4.97 4.83 5.52
C THR A 11 5.84 5.35 4.38
N GLY A 12 5.71 4.78 3.18
CA GLY A 12 6.54 5.10 2.00
C GLY A 12 7.92 4.40 1.95
N ARG A 13 8.29 3.60 2.96
CA ARG A 13 9.62 2.96 3.03
C ARG A 13 9.87 1.97 1.89
N THR A 14 8.90 1.11 1.58
CA THR A 14 8.99 0.14 0.47
C THR A 14 9.26 0.87 -0.85
N MET A 15 8.50 1.94 -1.11
CA MET A 15 8.66 2.75 -2.31
C MET A 15 10.03 3.43 -2.37
N GLN A 16 10.55 3.94 -1.26
CA GLN A 16 11.90 4.54 -1.23
C GLN A 16 12.98 3.52 -1.65
N GLN A 17 12.96 2.32 -1.07
CA GLN A 17 13.91 1.25 -1.39
C GLN A 17 13.79 0.80 -2.85
N LEU A 18 12.56 0.61 -3.34
CA LEU A 18 12.32 0.24 -4.72
C LEU A 18 12.81 1.32 -5.70
N LEU A 19 12.56 2.60 -5.41
CA LEU A 19 13.01 3.70 -6.26
C LEU A 19 14.53 3.85 -6.26
N GLU A 20 15.22 3.59 -5.14
CA GLU A 20 16.68 3.52 -5.10
C GLU A 20 17.21 2.42 -6.01
N LEU A 21 16.63 1.21 -5.92
CA LEU A 21 16.99 0.10 -6.80
C LEU A 21 16.74 0.44 -8.28
N LEU A 22 15.57 0.97 -8.62
CA LEU A 22 15.23 1.32 -10.00
C LEU A 22 16.10 2.46 -10.54
N ARG A 23 16.51 3.43 -9.72
CA ARG A 23 17.44 4.49 -10.17
C ARG A 23 18.82 3.94 -10.51
N SER A 24 19.27 2.86 -9.85
CA SER A 24 20.58 2.25 -10.10
C SER A 24 20.73 1.71 -11.53
N VAL A 25 19.62 1.32 -12.18
CA VAL A 25 19.60 0.85 -13.57
C VAL A 25 19.35 1.98 -14.59
N GLN A 26 19.43 3.24 -14.16
CA GLN A 26 19.39 4.44 -15.00
C GLN A 26 18.22 4.52 -16.02
N PRO A 27 16.96 4.26 -15.61
CA PRO A 27 15.82 4.43 -16.50
C PRO A 27 15.65 5.90 -16.86
N LYS A 28 15.24 6.17 -18.11
CA LYS A 28 14.97 7.54 -18.60
C LYS A 28 14.05 8.37 -17.69
N CYS A 29 13.05 7.73 -17.10
CA CYS A 29 12.07 8.33 -16.20
C CYS A 29 11.43 7.23 -15.37
N ILE A 30 11.15 7.52 -14.09
CA ILE A 30 10.36 6.69 -13.19
C ILE A 30 9.19 7.54 -12.71
N LYS A 31 7.99 6.97 -12.76
CA LYS A 31 6.78 7.52 -12.17
C LYS A 31 6.13 6.49 -11.25
N VAL A 32 5.38 6.94 -10.25
CA VAL A 32 4.67 6.07 -9.32
C VAL A 32 3.19 6.42 -9.34
N ALA A 33 2.34 5.40 -9.53
CA ALA A 33 0.91 5.47 -9.31
C ALA A 33 0.55 4.62 -8.10
N SER A 34 -0.21 5.18 -7.16
CA SER A 34 -0.76 4.43 -6.04
C SER A 34 -2.28 4.57 -6.01
N LEU A 35 -2.99 3.47 -5.84
CA LEU A 35 -4.44 3.51 -5.67
C LEU A 35 -4.79 4.24 -4.36
N LEU A 36 -4.11 3.90 -3.26
CA LEU A 36 -4.37 4.47 -1.94
C LEU A 36 -3.12 5.14 -1.35
N VAL A 37 -3.31 6.27 -0.66
CA VAL A 37 -2.29 6.91 0.17
C VAL A 37 -2.86 7.20 1.56
N LYS A 38 -2.24 6.69 2.62
CA LYS A 38 -2.71 6.94 3.99
C LYS A 38 -2.30 8.32 4.49
N ARG A 39 -3.26 9.02 5.11
CA ARG A 39 -3.00 10.21 5.91
C ARG A 39 -2.50 9.81 7.30
N THR A 40 -1.20 9.57 7.41
CA THR A 40 -0.56 9.24 8.69
C THR A 40 -0.20 10.51 9.48
N LYS A 41 -0.18 10.43 10.81
CA LYS A 41 0.19 11.58 11.69
C LYS A 41 1.61 12.09 11.46
N LYS A 42 2.51 11.22 10.99
CA LYS A 42 3.92 11.57 10.71
C LYS A 42 4.12 12.11 9.28
N GLY A 43 3.05 12.14 8.47
CA GLY A 43 3.14 12.36 7.04
C GLY A 43 3.71 11.14 6.32
N VAL A 44 3.58 11.13 5.00
CA VAL A 44 4.13 10.08 4.14
C VAL A 44 5.54 10.50 3.72
N ALA A 45 6.52 9.60 3.86
CA ALA A 45 7.90 9.89 3.49
C ALA A 45 8.12 10.02 1.96
N PHE A 46 7.09 9.68 1.19
CA PHE A 46 7.09 9.68 -0.27
C PHE A 46 5.67 9.94 -0.78
N LEU A 47 5.52 10.90 -1.71
CA LEU A 47 4.25 11.15 -2.40
C LEU A 47 4.35 10.63 -3.83
N PRO A 48 3.42 9.76 -4.29
CA PRO A 48 3.43 9.26 -5.66
C PRO A 48 2.99 10.35 -6.66
N ASP A 49 3.36 10.19 -7.92
CA ASP A 49 2.99 11.11 -9.01
C ASP A 49 1.50 11.07 -9.35
N TYR A 50 0.87 9.92 -9.17
CA TYR A 50 -0.56 9.70 -9.40
C TYR A 50 -1.19 9.07 -8.15
N ILE A 51 -2.21 9.72 -7.61
CA ILE A 51 -2.96 9.27 -6.43
C ILE A 51 -4.39 8.96 -6.85
N GLY A 52 -4.87 7.75 -6.55
CA GLY A 52 -6.29 7.42 -6.67
C GLY A 52 -7.11 8.07 -5.55
N PHE A 53 -6.83 7.68 -4.31
CA PHE A 53 -7.54 8.15 -3.13
C PHE A 53 -6.60 8.38 -1.94
N GLU A 54 -6.82 9.47 -1.22
CA GLU A 54 -6.26 9.63 0.12
C GLU A 54 -7.21 9.08 1.19
N VAL A 55 -6.72 8.16 2.01
CA VAL A 55 -7.54 7.44 3.00
C VAL A 55 -7.07 7.73 4.44
N PRO A 56 -7.95 7.58 5.44
CA PRO A 56 -7.54 7.66 6.85
C PRO A 56 -6.51 6.57 7.22
N ASP A 57 -5.81 6.78 8.32
CA ASP A 57 -4.88 5.79 8.90
C ASP A 57 -5.66 4.65 9.60
N VAL A 58 -6.25 3.78 8.80
CA VAL A 58 -6.98 2.58 9.21
C VAL A 58 -6.50 1.36 8.42
N PHE A 59 -6.71 0.16 8.95
CA PHE A 59 -6.34 -1.07 8.25
C PHE A 59 -7.41 -1.42 7.21
N LEU A 60 -7.03 -1.42 5.93
CA LEU A 60 -7.90 -1.68 4.79
C LEU A 60 -7.62 -3.07 4.21
N VAL A 61 -8.67 -3.73 3.72
CA VAL A 61 -8.63 -5.03 3.05
C VAL A 61 -9.54 -5.00 1.82
N GLY A 62 -9.38 -5.99 0.94
CA GLY A 62 -10.16 -6.10 -0.29
C GLY A 62 -9.58 -5.33 -1.45
N TYR A 63 -10.07 -5.62 -2.65
CA TYR A 63 -9.50 -5.17 -3.91
C TYR A 63 -7.99 -5.52 -4.00
N ALA A 64 -7.68 -6.80 -3.78
CA ALA A 64 -6.34 -7.37 -3.65
C ALA A 64 -5.53 -7.00 -2.39
N LEU A 65 -5.97 -6.01 -1.59
CA LEU A 65 -5.41 -5.76 -0.26
C LEU A 65 -5.75 -6.91 0.69
N ASP A 66 -4.81 -7.30 1.54
CA ASP A 66 -4.98 -8.46 2.42
C ASP A 66 -4.78 -8.16 3.90
N PHE A 67 -5.27 -9.10 4.71
CA PHE A 67 -4.83 -9.27 6.08
C PHE A 67 -4.40 -10.73 6.27
N ASN A 68 -3.08 -10.96 6.35
CA ASN A 68 -2.48 -12.30 6.44
C ASN A 68 -2.94 -13.22 5.32
N GLU A 69 -2.90 -12.75 4.07
CA GLU A 69 -3.35 -13.46 2.85
C GLU A 69 -4.87 -13.64 2.69
N TYR A 70 -5.68 -13.20 3.67
CA TYR A 70 -7.14 -13.22 3.54
C TYR A 70 -7.66 -11.92 2.91
N PHE A 71 -8.90 -11.99 2.39
CA PHE A 71 -9.70 -10.87 1.86
C PHE A 71 -9.29 -10.30 0.50
N ARG A 72 -8.27 -10.84 -0.18
CA ARG A 72 -7.86 -10.39 -1.53
C ARG A 72 -8.99 -10.47 -2.56
N ASP A 73 -9.90 -11.42 -2.37
CA ASP A 73 -11.04 -11.75 -3.22
C ASP A 73 -12.27 -10.84 -3.02
N LEU A 74 -12.24 -9.95 -2.03
CA LEU A 74 -13.33 -8.99 -1.81
C LEU A 74 -13.31 -7.89 -2.89
N GLY A 75 -14.44 -7.68 -3.60
CA GLY A 75 -14.55 -6.69 -4.67
C GLY A 75 -14.57 -5.22 -4.23
N HIS A 76 -14.57 -4.95 -2.93
CA HIS A 76 -14.61 -3.62 -2.34
C HIS A 76 -13.44 -3.41 -1.38
N ILE A 77 -12.98 -2.17 -1.27
CA ILE A 77 -12.04 -1.76 -0.22
C ILE A 77 -12.84 -1.53 1.06
N CYS A 78 -12.50 -2.24 2.14
CA CYS A 78 -13.22 -2.23 3.41
C CYS A 78 -12.26 -2.09 4.60
N VAL A 79 -12.79 -1.63 5.74
CA VAL A 79 -12.06 -1.63 7.02
C VAL A 79 -12.30 -2.95 7.74
N ILE A 80 -11.23 -3.63 8.17
CA ILE A 80 -11.35 -4.86 8.94
C ILE A 80 -11.76 -4.57 10.41
N ASN A 81 -12.77 -5.27 10.91
CA ASN A 81 -13.23 -5.13 12.29
C ASN A 81 -12.40 -6.01 13.26
N GLU A 82 -12.57 -5.80 14.56
CA GLU A 82 -11.81 -6.53 15.60
C GLU A 82 -12.04 -8.04 15.58
N HIS A 83 -13.26 -8.49 15.26
CA HIS A 83 -13.55 -9.91 15.11
C HIS A 83 -12.74 -10.53 13.95
N GLY A 84 -12.68 -9.85 12.80
CA GLY A 84 -11.89 -10.26 11.64
C GLY A 84 -10.40 -10.32 11.94
N LYS A 85 -9.86 -9.27 12.59
CA LYS A 85 -8.45 -9.25 13.02
C LYS A 85 -8.11 -10.44 13.90
N LYS A 86 -8.96 -10.77 14.87
CA LYS A 86 -8.78 -11.92 15.77
C LYS A 86 -8.91 -13.25 15.03
N LYS A 87 -9.89 -13.38 14.13
CA LYS A 87 -10.17 -14.62 13.40
C LYS A 87 -9.01 -15.03 12.49
N TYR A 88 -8.38 -14.05 11.83
CA TYR A 88 -7.33 -14.27 10.83
C TYR A 88 -5.94 -13.86 11.33
N SER A 89 -5.75 -13.72 12.65
CA SER A 89 -4.43 -13.45 13.21
C SER A 89 -3.51 -14.65 13.01
N ILE A 90 -2.23 -14.41 12.72
CA ILE A 90 -1.21 -15.46 12.75
C ILE A 90 -1.07 -15.92 14.21
N THR A 91 -1.49 -17.16 14.47
CA THR A 91 -1.22 -17.79 15.77
C THR A 91 0.23 -18.24 15.72
N SER A 92 1.10 -17.67 16.56
CA SER A 92 2.45 -18.18 16.72
C SER A 92 2.36 -19.66 17.12
N ILE A 93 2.93 -20.55 16.31
CA ILE A 93 3.21 -21.93 16.68
C ILE A 93 4.33 -21.92 17.72
#